data_AF-A0A2V8F287-F1
#
_entry.id   AF-A0A2V8F287-F1
#
_cell.length_a   1.000
_cell.length_b   1.000
_cell.length_c   1.000
_cell.angle_alpha   90.00
_cell.angle_beta   90.00
_cell.angle_gamma   90.00
#
_symmetry.space_group_name_H-M   'P 1'
#
loop_
_entity.id
_entity.type
_entity.pdbx_description
1 polymer ?
#
loop_
_entity_poly.entity_id
_entity_poly.type
_entity_poly.pdbx_seq_one_letter_code
_entity_poly.pdbx_strand_id
1 'polypeptide(L)'
;MGGPPIDSGGGWKFIDAPAPELYDLARDAQELTNLAVGEPARVTALRQAFGVLTGGSEGHVAPGRIDRDTAQKLAALGYIGAAVESPPAGDAGRPDPKAMIGVFNRLRGANAAIQQRRFAEAESAARAVLAADRANAFAMVVLARAEMEQGKYLEAVADYRRYAEAVPSSADA
;
A
#
# COMPACT_ATOMS: atom_id res chain seq x y z
N MET A 1 -4.48 28.52 -28.24
CA MET A 1 -3.34 27.84 -27.57
C MET A 1 -3.55 26.35 -27.73
N GLY A 2 -2.71 25.68 -28.51
CA GLY A 2 -2.87 24.28 -28.86
C GLY A 2 -2.50 23.39 -27.69
N GLY A 3 -3.42 22.49 -27.30
CA GLY A 3 -3.09 21.37 -26.42
C GLY A 3 -2.01 20.49 -27.07
N PRO A 4 -1.19 19.79 -26.27
CA PRO A 4 -0.13 18.95 -26.82
C PRO A 4 -0.74 17.88 -27.74
N PRO A 5 -0.11 17.61 -28.90
CA PRO A 5 -0.61 16.63 -29.86
C PRO A 5 -0.58 15.23 -29.24
N ILE A 6 -1.72 14.55 -29.28
CA ILE A 6 -1.85 13.13 -28.91
C ILE A 6 -1.46 12.32 -30.15
N ASP A 7 -0.17 12.11 -30.36
CA ASP A 7 0.34 11.30 -31.47
C ASP A 7 0.09 9.80 -31.20
N SER A 8 -0.41 9.08 -32.21
CA SER A 8 -1.00 7.74 -32.12
C SER A 8 -0.07 6.62 -32.58
N GLY A 9 1.25 6.84 -32.62
CA GLY A 9 2.24 5.84 -33.01
C GLY A 9 3.44 5.83 -32.06
N GLY A 10 3.47 4.87 -31.12
CA GLY A 10 4.48 4.79 -30.05
C GLY A 10 4.18 5.75 -28.90
N GLY A 11 3.01 5.59 -28.27
CA GLY A 11 2.38 6.60 -27.41
C GLY A 11 3.14 6.93 -26.13
N TRP A 12 2.82 8.10 -25.58
CA TRP A 12 3.21 8.47 -24.22
C TRP A 12 2.49 7.58 -23.21
N LYS A 13 3.22 7.10 -22.20
CA LYS A 13 2.64 6.39 -21.06
C LYS A 13 2.75 7.27 -19.82
N PHE A 14 1.63 7.50 -19.17
CA PHE A 14 1.55 8.19 -17.89
C PHE A 14 0.96 7.25 -16.85
N ILE A 15 1.63 7.15 -15.71
CA ILE A 15 1.17 6.39 -14.54
C ILE A 15 0.90 7.40 -13.43
N ASP A 16 -0.38 7.54 -13.09
CA ASP A 16 -0.81 8.41 -12.01
C ASP A 16 -0.67 7.67 -10.67
N ALA A 17 0.44 7.92 -9.99
CA ALA A 17 0.80 7.37 -8.69
C ALA A 17 1.31 8.52 -7.80
N PRO A 18 1.43 8.31 -6.46
CA PRO A 18 2.00 9.32 -5.56
C PRO A 18 3.37 9.82 -6.04
N ALA A 19 4.22 8.93 -6.56
CA ALA A 19 5.37 9.31 -7.37
C ALA A 19 5.05 9.09 -8.87
N PRO A 20 4.71 10.16 -9.63
CA PRO A 20 4.25 10.01 -11.00
C PRO A 20 5.35 9.51 -11.93
N GLU A 21 4.95 8.76 -12.96
CA GLU A 21 5.84 8.29 -14.01
C GLU A 21 5.35 8.71 -15.38
N LEU A 22 6.31 9.09 -16.23
CA LEU A 22 6.06 9.51 -17.61
C LEU A 22 7.13 8.90 -18.52
N TYR A 23 6.69 8.20 -19.56
CA TYR A 23 7.56 7.55 -20.53
C TYR A 23 7.17 7.91 -21.96
N ASP A 24 8.18 8.11 -22.80
CA ASP A 24 8.04 8.23 -24.26
C ASP A 24 8.29 6.86 -24.88
N LEU A 25 7.24 6.06 -25.12
CA LEU A 25 7.42 4.67 -25.58
C LEU A 25 7.99 4.59 -27.00
N ALA A 26 7.93 5.68 -27.79
CA ALA A 26 8.58 5.72 -29.10
C ALA A 26 10.11 5.73 -28.98
N ARG A 27 10.64 6.34 -27.91
CA ARG A 27 12.09 6.44 -27.66
C ARG A 27 12.59 5.43 -26.62
N ASP A 28 11.73 5.01 -25.72
CA ASP A 28 12.01 4.15 -24.58
C ASP A 28 10.88 3.14 -24.38
N ALA A 29 10.81 2.16 -25.30
CA ALA A 29 9.83 1.08 -25.23
C ALA A 29 10.01 0.16 -24.00
N GLN A 30 11.14 0.26 -23.30
CA GLN A 30 11.43 -0.50 -22.08
C GLN A 30 11.10 0.29 -20.80
N GLU A 31 10.65 1.55 -20.91
CA GLU A 31 10.24 2.38 -19.77
C GLU A 31 11.36 2.56 -18.73
N LEU A 32 12.61 2.68 -19.18
CA LEU A 32 13.79 2.77 -18.31
C LEU A 32 13.98 4.17 -17.73
N THR A 33 13.50 5.21 -18.41
CA THR A 33 13.75 6.61 -18.08
C THR A 33 12.46 7.31 -17.71
N ASN A 34 12.23 7.55 -16.41
CA ASN A 34 11.10 8.36 -15.96
C ASN A 34 11.34 9.85 -16.25
N LEU A 35 10.54 10.42 -17.14
CA LEU A 35 10.60 11.83 -17.55
C LEU A 35 9.77 12.78 -16.67
N ALA A 36 9.01 12.27 -15.70
CA ALA A 36 8.05 13.06 -14.93
C ALA A 36 8.69 14.25 -14.20
N VAL A 37 9.93 14.11 -13.72
CA VAL A 37 10.68 15.18 -13.06
C VAL A 37 11.08 16.29 -14.04
N GLY A 38 11.42 15.93 -15.28
CA GLY A 38 11.84 16.87 -16.32
C GLY A 38 10.69 17.53 -17.09
N GLU A 39 9.49 16.96 -17.02
CA GLU A 39 8.31 17.35 -17.80
C GLU A 39 7.07 17.67 -16.93
N PRO A 40 7.18 18.53 -15.90
CA PRO A 40 6.09 18.75 -14.92
C PRO A 40 4.82 19.34 -15.54
N ALA A 41 4.94 20.16 -16.59
CA ALA A 41 3.81 20.72 -17.31
C ALA A 41 2.99 19.62 -18.02
N ARG A 42 3.68 18.65 -18.62
CA ARG A 42 3.04 17.51 -19.30
C ARG A 42 2.38 16.57 -18.31
N VAL A 43 3.02 16.28 -17.18
CA VAL A 43 2.43 15.52 -16.07
C VAL A 43 1.13 16.17 -15.60
N THR A 44 1.14 17.50 -15.40
CA THR A 44 -0.05 18.24 -14.96
C THR A 44 -1.18 18.14 -15.99
N ALA A 45 -0.87 18.34 -17.28
CA ALA A 45 -1.85 18.25 -18.35
C ALA A 45 -2.45 16.83 -18.48
N LEU A 46 -1.61 15.80 -18.41
CA LEU A 46 -2.06 14.41 -18.49
C LEU A 46 -2.89 14.00 -17.27
N ARG A 47 -2.52 14.43 -16.06
CA ARG A 47 -3.34 14.21 -14.86
C ARG A 47 -4.71 14.87 -14.97
N GLN A 48 -4.78 16.11 -15.47
CA GLN A 48 -6.07 16.77 -15.72
C GLN A 48 -6.91 16.03 -16.75
N ALA A 49 -6.30 15.64 -17.88
CA ALA A 49 -6.98 14.86 -18.91
C ALA A 49 -7.48 13.50 -18.38
N PHE A 50 -6.66 12.82 -17.57
CA PHE A 50 -7.01 11.56 -16.92
C PHE A 50 -8.19 11.73 -15.98
N GLY A 51 -8.17 12.75 -15.11
CA GLY A 51 -9.28 13.06 -14.21
C GLY A 51 -10.59 13.35 -14.94
N VAL A 52 -10.55 14.02 -16.09
CA VAL A 52 -11.74 14.24 -16.93
C VAL A 52 -12.26 12.91 -17.51
N LEU A 53 -11.36 12.05 -18.00
CA LEU A 53 -11.74 10.75 -18.58
C LEU A 53 -12.30 9.76 -17.56
N THR A 54 -11.79 9.77 -16.33
CA THR A 54 -12.24 8.88 -15.26
C THR A 54 -13.38 9.47 -14.43
N GLY A 55 -13.83 10.69 -14.74
CA GLY A 55 -14.84 11.40 -13.93
C GLY A 55 -14.36 11.72 -12.52
N GLY A 56 -13.05 11.81 -12.30
CA GLY A 56 -12.43 12.00 -10.99
C GLY A 56 -12.35 10.73 -10.14
N SER A 57 -12.82 9.58 -10.64
CA SER A 57 -12.57 8.30 -9.98
C SER A 57 -11.16 7.84 -10.31
N GLU A 58 -10.26 7.85 -9.32
CA GLU A 58 -9.16 6.86 -9.31
C GLU A 58 -9.82 5.49 -9.53
N GLY A 59 -9.31 4.63 -10.41
CA GLY A 59 -9.96 3.41 -10.95
C GLY A 59 -10.54 2.38 -9.94
N HIS A 60 -11.44 2.83 -9.09
CA HIS A 60 -12.18 2.08 -8.10
C HIS A 60 -13.47 1.71 -8.79
N VAL A 61 -13.67 0.41 -8.97
CA VAL A 61 -15.02 -0.12 -9.04
C VAL A 61 -15.62 0.24 -7.69
N ALA A 62 -16.48 1.27 -7.66
CA ALA A 62 -17.28 1.55 -6.48
C ALA A 62 -17.86 0.20 -6.04
N PRO A 63 -17.68 -0.24 -4.79
CA PRO A 63 -18.24 -1.52 -4.35
C PRO A 63 -19.73 -1.45 -4.69
N GLY A 64 -20.13 -2.21 -5.70
CA GLY A 64 -21.53 -2.26 -6.10
C GLY A 64 -22.31 -2.60 -4.84
N ARG A 65 -23.43 -1.93 -4.59
CA ARG A 65 -24.25 -2.23 -3.41
C ARG A 65 -24.58 -3.72 -3.44
N ILE A 66 -23.90 -4.48 -2.59
CA ILE A 66 -24.13 -5.90 -2.43
C ILE A 66 -25.41 -6.01 -1.60
N ASP A 67 -26.43 -6.68 -2.14
CA ASP A 67 -27.64 -6.95 -1.37
C ASP A 67 -27.32 -7.95 -0.23
N ARG A 68 -28.20 -8.02 0.77
CA ARG A 68 -27.95 -8.86 1.95
C ARG A 68 -27.80 -10.35 1.63
N ASP A 69 -28.50 -10.85 0.62
CA ASP A 69 -28.45 -12.28 0.25
C ASP A 69 -27.10 -12.60 -0.40
N THR A 70 -26.62 -11.73 -1.29
CA THR A 70 -25.27 -11.86 -1.88
C THR A 70 -24.19 -11.73 -0.81
N ALA A 71 -24.33 -10.81 0.15
CA ALA A 71 -23.38 -10.68 1.26
C ALA A 71 -23.34 -11.94 2.13
N GLN A 72 -24.49 -12.54 2.46
CA GLN A 72 -24.53 -13.80 3.23
C GLN A 72 -23.87 -14.95 2.49
N LYS A 73 -24.08 -15.06 1.17
CA LYS A 73 -23.43 -16.10 0.34
C LYS A 73 -21.92 -15.92 0.27
N LEU A 74 -21.44 -14.69 0.11
CA LEU A 74 -20.00 -14.41 0.11
C LEU A 74 -19.36 -14.63 1.49
N ALA A 75 -20.08 -14.34 2.57
CA ALA A 75 -19.66 -14.67 3.94
C ALA A 75 -19.56 -16.18 4.15
N ALA A 76 -20.55 -16.96 3.69
CA ALA A 76 -20.53 -18.42 3.77
C ALA A 76 -19.37 -19.05 2.97
N LEU A 77 -18.92 -18.39 1.92
CA LEU A 77 -17.77 -18.78 1.11
C LEU A 77 -16.43 -18.22 1.63
N GLY A 78 -16.44 -17.40 2.70
CA GLY A 78 -15.23 -16.79 3.27
C GLY A 78 -14.68 -15.58 2.52
N TYR A 79 -15.39 -15.05 1.52
CA TYR A 79 -15.00 -13.83 0.79
C TYR A 79 -15.33 -12.54 1.56
N ILE A 80 -16.23 -12.62 2.55
CA ILE A 80 -16.49 -11.52 3.50
C ILE A 80 -15.96 -11.96 4.87
N GLY A 81 -14.73 -11.55 5.18
CA GLY A 81 -14.21 -11.50 6.55
C GLY A 81 -14.64 -10.21 7.25
N ALA A 82 -14.42 -10.11 8.57
CA ALA A 82 -14.63 -8.89 9.35
C ALA A 82 -14.17 -7.68 8.54
N ALA A 83 -15.11 -6.77 8.25
CA ALA A 83 -14.93 -5.70 7.29
C ALA A 83 -13.64 -4.93 7.60
N VAL A 84 -12.59 -5.20 6.83
CA VAL A 84 -11.55 -4.20 6.62
C VAL A 84 -12.25 -3.18 5.76
N GLU A 85 -12.79 -2.13 6.37
CA GLU A 85 -13.18 -0.94 5.63
C GLU A 85 -11.99 -0.63 4.72
N SER A 86 -12.16 -0.84 3.41
CA SER A 86 -11.17 -0.35 2.47
C SER A 86 -11.19 1.16 2.68
N PRO A 87 -10.10 1.73 3.22
CA PRO A 87 -10.04 3.16 3.44
C PRO A 87 -10.33 3.84 2.10
N PRO A 88 -11.04 4.98 2.12
CA PRO A 88 -11.44 5.64 0.89
C PRO A 88 -10.25 5.79 -0.05
N ALA A 89 -10.49 5.39 -1.30
CA ALA A 89 -9.71 5.76 -2.47
C ALA A 89 -9.20 7.21 -2.35
N GLY A 90 -7.90 7.42 -2.52
CA GLY A 90 -7.34 8.77 -2.51
C GLY A 90 -6.83 9.26 -1.15
N ASP A 91 -6.38 8.37 -0.26
CA ASP A 91 -5.60 8.79 0.92
C ASP A 91 -4.22 9.30 0.45
N ALA A 92 -4.19 10.56 0.00
CA ALA A 92 -3.03 11.28 -0.55
C ALA A 92 -1.83 11.39 0.41
N GLY A 93 -1.93 10.81 1.61
CA GLY A 93 -0.85 10.68 2.58
C GLY A 93 -0.12 9.34 2.55
N ARG A 94 -0.58 8.35 1.78
CA ARG A 94 0.06 7.03 1.77
C ARG A 94 1.31 7.00 0.88
N PRO A 95 2.39 6.33 1.32
CA PRO A 95 3.57 6.18 0.50
C PRO A 95 3.27 5.47 -0.82
N ASP A 96 4.06 5.76 -1.86
CA ASP A 96 4.01 5.03 -3.11
C ASP A 96 4.19 3.52 -2.86
N PRO A 97 3.32 2.64 -3.40
CA PRO A 97 3.43 1.20 -3.19
C PRO A 97 4.80 0.62 -3.57
N LYS A 98 5.46 1.19 -4.60
CA LYS A 98 6.80 0.76 -5.02
C LYS A 98 7.84 1.11 -3.94
N ALA A 99 7.69 2.25 -3.27
CA ALA A 99 8.55 2.63 -2.15
C ALA A 99 8.38 1.68 -0.95
N MET A 100 7.22 1.02 -0.82
CA MET A 100 6.93 0.08 0.27
C MET A 100 7.48 -1.34 0.04
N ILE A 101 8.02 -1.67 -1.13
CA ILE A 101 8.59 -3.02 -1.41
C ILE A 101 9.70 -3.36 -0.42
N GLY A 102 10.57 -2.39 -0.10
CA GLY A 102 11.65 -2.59 0.89
C GLY A 102 11.11 -2.85 2.30
N VAL A 103 10.05 -2.15 2.68
CA VAL A 103 9.36 -2.32 3.97
C VAL A 103 8.72 -3.72 4.04
N PHE A 104 8.01 -4.12 2.98
CA PHE A 104 7.40 -5.44 2.86
C PHE A 104 8.43 -6.57 2.95
N ASN A 105 9.54 -6.46 2.23
CA ASN A 105 10.60 -7.47 2.26
C ASN A 105 11.23 -7.62 3.66
N ARG A 106 11.44 -6.52 4.38
CA ARG A 106 11.91 -6.57 5.77
C ARG A 106 10.90 -7.23 6.70
N LEU A 107 9.62 -6.89 6.57
CA LEU A 107 8.56 -7.51 7.37
C LEU A 107 8.49 -9.02 7.12
N ARG A 108 8.59 -9.46 5.85
CA ARG A 108 8.68 -10.87 5.49
C ARG A 108 9.87 -11.55 6.15
N GLY A 109 11.03 -10.89 6.16
CA GLY A 109 12.23 -11.36 6.86
C GLY A 109 12.04 -11.48 8.38
N ALA A 110 11.43 -10.46 9.00
CA ALA A 110 11.13 -10.45 10.44
C ALA A 110 10.23 -11.63 10.84
N ASN A 111 9.17 -11.87 10.06
CA ASN A 111 8.27 -13.00 10.29
C ASN A 111 8.98 -14.35 10.09
N ALA A 112 9.85 -14.48 9.08
CA ALA A 112 10.65 -15.68 8.89
C ALA A 112 11.61 -15.92 10.07
N ALA A 113 12.19 -14.85 10.64
CA ALA A 113 13.04 -14.93 11.82
C ALA A 113 12.27 -15.39 13.06
N ILE A 114 11.03 -14.92 13.26
CA ILE A 114 10.12 -15.46 14.30
C ILE A 114 9.95 -16.98 14.17
N GLN A 115 9.62 -17.46 12.97
CA GLN A 115 9.39 -18.90 12.76
C GLN A 115 10.64 -19.75 12.99
N GLN A 116 11.81 -19.16 12.78
CA GLN A 116 13.11 -19.79 13.02
C GLN A 116 13.64 -19.55 14.44
N ARG A 117 12.83 -18.96 15.33
CA ARG A 117 13.19 -18.61 16.72
C ARG A 117 14.40 -17.67 16.84
N ARG A 118 14.68 -16.90 15.78
CA ARG A 118 15.71 -15.85 15.73
C ARG A 118 15.11 -14.53 16.22
N PHE A 119 14.72 -14.48 17.49
CA PHE A 119 13.86 -13.41 18.02
C PHE A 119 14.54 -12.02 18.03
N ALA A 120 15.83 -11.94 18.34
CA ALA A 120 16.56 -10.67 18.31
C ALA A 120 16.63 -10.07 16.89
N GLU A 121 16.75 -10.91 15.86
CA GLU A 121 16.72 -10.49 14.46
C GLU A 121 15.32 -10.03 14.05
N ALA A 122 14.28 -10.77 14.48
CA ALA A 122 12.89 -10.39 14.26
C ALA A 122 12.54 -9.04 14.87
N GLU A 123 12.95 -8.79 16.12
CA GLU A 123 12.77 -7.50 16.81
C GLU A 123 13.44 -6.36 16.06
N SER A 124 14.73 -6.52 15.71
CA SER A 124 15.48 -5.50 14.97
C SER A 124 14.81 -5.16 13.63
N ALA A 125 14.42 -6.18 12.87
CA ALA A 125 13.75 -6.01 11.59
C ALA A 125 12.36 -5.36 11.72
N ALA A 126 11.56 -5.76 12.72
CA ALA A 126 10.25 -5.18 12.98
C ALA A 126 10.34 -3.71 13.41
N ARG A 127 11.31 -3.35 14.26
CA ARG A 127 11.59 -1.95 14.62
C ARG A 127 11.99 -1.11 13.41
N ALA A 128 12.81 -1.66 12.51
CA ALA A 128 13.17 -0.97 11.26
C ALA A 128 11.96 -0.76 10.33
N VAL A 129 11.00 -1.68 10.32
CA VAL A 129 9.72 -1.50 9.61
C VAL A 129 8.91 -0.38 10.26
N LEU A 130 8.74 -0.39 11.58
CA LEU A 130 7.98 0.64 12.32
C LEU A 130 8.61 2.03 12.24
N ALA A 131 9.93 2.14 12.02
CA ALA A 131 10.58 3.42 11.76
C ALA A 131 10.19 4.01 10.40
N ALA A 132 9.95 3.17 9.40
CA ALA A 132 9.54 3.57 8.06
C ALA A 132 8.02 3.72 7.91
N ASP A 133 7.26 2.85 8.58
CA ASP A 133 5.80 2.82 8.59
C ASP A 133 5.31 2.62 10.03
N ARG A 134 5.10 3.73 10.74
CA ARG A 134 4.75 3.75 12.17
C ARG A 134 3.40 3.13 12.48
N ALA A 135 2.51 3.00 11.49
CA ALA A 135 1.17 2.44 11.64
C ALA A 135 1.10 0.98 11.18
N ASN A 136 2.23 0.36 10.86
CA ASN A 136 2.25 -1.01 10.35
C ASN A 136 1.83 -2.03 11.42
N ALA A 137 0.56 -2.42 11.39
CA ALA A 137 -0.03 -3.33 12.38
C ALA A 137 0.69 -4.70 12.42
N PHE A 138 1.09 -5.25 11.27
CA PHE A 138 1.82 -6.52 11.22
C PHE A 138 3.19 -6.42 11.90
N ALA A 139 3.90 -5.31 11.71
CA ALA A 139 5.19 -5.10 12.37
C ALA A 139 5.04 -4.95 13.89
N MET A 140 3.95 -4.35 14.38
CA MET A 140 3.64 -4.29 15.81
C MET A 140 3.46 -5.69 16.40
N VAL A 141 2.68 -6.56 15.76
CA VAL A 141 2.47 -7.95 16.23
C VAL A 141 3.76 -8.76 16.19
N VAL A 142 4.55 -8.62 15.13
CA VAL A 142 5.84 -9.33 15.02
C VAL A 142 6.82 -8.85 16.11
N LEU A 143 6.87 -7.55 16.39
CA LEU A 143 7.69 -6.99 17.45
C LEU A 143 7.26 -7.51 18.82
N ALA A 144 5.98 -7.39 19.15
CA ALA A 144 5.44 -7.86 20.42
C ALA A 144 5.67 -9.38 20.61
N ARG A 145 5.51 -10.18 19.55
CA ARG A 145 5.82 -11.62 19.59
C ARG A 145 7.31 -11.89 19.81
N ALA A 146 8.20 -11.15 19.16
CA ALA A 146 9.63 -11.27 19.38
C ALA A 146 10.02 -10.92 20.83
N GLU A 147 9.39 -9.90 21.40
CA GLU A 147 9.62 -9.44 22.76
C GLU A 147 9.09 -10.45 23.79
N MET A 148 7.91 -11.03 23.57
CA MET A 148 7.36 -12.12 24.39
C MET A 148 8.33 -13.32 24.47
N GLU A 149 8.82 -13.79 23.34
CA GLU A 149 9.71 -14.95 23.26
C GLU A 149 11.09 -14.68 23.88
N GLN A 150 11.46 -13.40 24.02
CA GLN A 150 12.69 -12.97 24.71
C GLN A 150 12.46 -12.66 26.21
N GLY A 151 11.24 -12.78 26.72
CA GLY A 151 10.89 -12.46 28.10
C GLY A 151 10.73 -10.96 28.39
N LYS A 152 10.65 -10.11 27.37
CA LYS A 152 10.45 -8.65 27.46
C LYS A 152 8.95 -8.34 27.55
N TYR A 153 8.32 -8.85 28.61
CA TYR A 153 6.85 -8.89 28.71
C TYR A 153 6.21 -7.51 28.84
N LEU A 154 6.89 -6.54 29.46
CA LEU A 154 6.34 -5.19 29.63
C LEU A 154 6.28 -4.44 28.30
N GLU A 155 7.34 -4.57 27.50
CA GLU A 155 7.45 -4.02 26.15
C GLU A 155 6.41 -4.67 25.23
N ALA A 156 6.34 -6.01 25.25
CA ALA A 156 5.38 -6.75 24.43
C ALA A 156 3.92 -6.34 24.71
N VAL A 157 3.54 -6.15 25.97
CA VAL A 157 2.19 -5.70 26.34
C VAL A 157 1.91 -4.28 25.81
N ALA A 158 2.90 -3.39 25.85
CA ALA A 158 2.74 -2.04 25.30
C ALA A 158 2.51 -2.08 23.79
N ASP A 159 3.28 -2.88 23.06
CA ASP A 159 3.14 -3.00 21.61
C ASP A 159 1.86 -3.76 21.19
N TYR A 160 1.42 -4.77 21.95
CA TYR A 160 0.12 -5.41 21.72
C TYR A 160 -1.05 -4.45 21.94
N ARG A 161 -0.99 -3.59 22.96
CA ARG A 161 -2.03 -2.56 23.17
C ARG A 161 -2.08 -1.59 22.00
N ARG A 162 -0.90 -1.14 21.52
CA ARG A 162 -0.82 -0.26 20.36
C ARG A 162 -1.39 -0.92 19.11
N TYR A 163 -1.16 -2.22 18.93
CA TYR A 163 -1.78 -2.98 17.85
C TYR A 163 -3.30 -3.03 17.97
N ALA A 164 -3.84 -3.35 19.16
CA ALA A 164 -5.28 -3.40 19.40
C ALA A 164 -5.97 -2.02 19.18
N GLU A 165 -5.30 -0.93 19.55
CA GLU A 165 -5.75 0.43 19.27
C GLU A 165 -5.74 0.74 17.77
N ALA A 166 -4.73 0.26 17.04
CA ALA A 166 -4.58 0.50 15.60
C ALA A 166 -5.52 -0.37 14.75
N VAL A 167 -5.89 -1.56 15.22
CA VAL A 167 -6.78 -2.50 14.51
C VAL A 167 -7.89 -3.04 15.44
N PRO A 168 -8.88 -2.20 15.81
CA PRO A 168 -9.89 -2.54 16.82
C PRO A 168 -10.81 -3.73 16.44
N SER A 169 -10.85 -4.08 15.16
CA SER A 169 -11.70 -5.15 14.61
C SER A 169 -10.94 -6.45 14.34
N SER A 170 -9.67 -6.55 14.74
CA SER A 170 -8.89 -7.78 14.55
C SER A 170 -9.32 -8.85 15.54
N ALA A 171 -9.39 -10.12 15.10
CA ALA A 171 -9.69 -11.26 15.97
C ALA A 171 -8.60 -11.51 17.04
N ASP A 172 -7.42 -10.91 16.84
CA ASP A 172 -6.27 -10.99 17.74
C ASP A 172 -6.10 -9.74 18.64
N ALA A 173 -7.08 -8.82 18.66
CA ALA A 173 -7.10 -7.62 19.50
C ALA A 173 -7.61 -7.89 20.93
#